data_AF-Q2LDN1-F1
#
_entry.id   AF-Q2LDN1-F1
#
_cell.length_a   1.000
_cell.length_b   1.000
_cell.length_c   1.000
_cell.angle_alpha   90.00
_cell.angle_beta   90.00
_cell.angle_gamma   90.00
#
_symmetry.space_group_name_H-M   'P 1'
#
loop_
_entity.id
_entity.type
_entity.pdbx_description
1 polymer ?
#
loop_
_entity_poly.entity_id
_entity_poly.type
_entity_poly.pdbx_seq_one_letter_code
_entity_poly.pdbx_strand_id
1 'polypeptide(L)' 'AGNDQQKKKYLGRMTEEPMMCAYCVTEPGAGSDVAGIKTRAEKKGDEYIINGQKMWITNGGKANWYF' A
#
# COMPACT_ATOMS: atom_id res chain seq x y z
N ALA A 1 5.69 1.19 9.91
CA ALA A 1 6.45 2.39 10.33
C ALA A 1 7.49 2.71 9.26
N GLY A 2 7.78 3.99 9.00
CA GLY A 2 8.78 4.41 8.01
C GLY A 2 9.97 5.13 8.65
N ASN A 3 11.10 5.18 7.95
CA ASN A 3 12.24 6.01 8.31
C ASN A 3 11.97 7.50 8.01
N ASP A 4 12.87 8.40 8.42
CA ASP A 4 12.63 9.85 8.29
C ASP A 4 12.56 10.32 6.83
N GLN A 5 13.31 9.70 5.92
CA GLN A 5 13.23 9.99 4.50
C GLN A 5 11.86 9.61 3.92
N GLN A 6 11.32 8.45 4.30
CA GLN A 6 9.99 7.98 3.91
C GLN A 6 8.88 8.88 4.49
N LYS A 7 8.97 9.23 5.79
CA LYS A 7 8.01 10.13 6.44
C LYS A 7 7.99 11.49 5.72
N LYS A 8 9.15 12.11 5.52
CA LYS A 8 9.24 13.41 4.81
C LYS A 8 8.65 13.31 3.40
N LYS A 9 8.97 12.25 2.66
CA LYS A 9 8.51 12.07 1.28
C LYS A 9 7.01 11.83 1.18
N TYR A 10 6.43 10.93 1.98
CA TYR A 10 5.03 10.51 1.82
C TYR A 10 4.06 11.30 2.69
N LEU A 11 4.43 11.61 3.95
CA LEU A 11 3.56 12.39 4.85
C LEU A 11 3.62 13.88 4.54
N GLY A 12 4.77 14.41 4.10
CA GLY A 12 4.88 15.81 3.66
C GLY A 12 3.86 16.15 2.57
N ARG A 13 3.72 15.26 1.56
CA ARG A 13 2.73 15.41 0.48
C ARG A 13 1.28 15.51 0.96
N MET A 14 0.95 14.85 2.06
CA MET A 14 -0.40 14.88 2.64
C MET A 14 -0.73 16.23 3.28
N THR A 15 0.29 17.04 3.57
CA THR A 15 0.15 18.38 4.17
C THR A 15 0.28 19.51 3.16
N GLU A 16 0.88 19.24 2.00
CA GLU A 16 1.15 20.24 0.96
C GLU A 16 -0.04 20.41 -0.01
N GLU A 17 -0.71 19.31 -0.33
CA GLU A 17 -1.85 19.28 -1.26
C GLU A 17 -2.94 18.31 -0.74
N PRO A 18 -4.21 18.43 -1.17
CA PRO A 18 -5.29 17.52 -0.76
C PRO A 18 -5.18 16.13 -1.42
N MET A 19 -4.03 15.47 -1.25
CA MET A 19 -3.77 14.13 -1.74
C MET A 19 -4.43 13.08 -0.84
N MET A 20 -4.92 12.01 -1.46
CA MET A 20 -5.48 10.86 -0.75
C MET A 20 -4.47 9.71 -0.71
N CYS A 21 -4.55 8.87 0.31
CA CYS A 21 -3.85 7.59 0.38
C CYS A 21 -4.85 6.45 0.56
N ALA A 22 -4.39 5.22 0.32
CA ALA A 22 -5.17 4.01 0.48
C ALA A 22 -4.38 2.91 1.21
N TYR A 23 -5.09 2.03 1.90
CA TYR A 23 -4.52 0.94 2.70
C TYR A 23 -4.94 -0.41 2.12
N CYS A 24 -3.99 -1.14 1.54
CA CYS A 24 -4.21 -2.27 0.64
C CYS A 24 -3.94 -3.64 1.30
N VAL A 25 -4.75 -4.03 2.29
CA VAL A 25 -4.60 -5.33 2.97
C VAL A 25 -5.54 -6.39 2.40
N THR A 26 -6.84 -6.15 2.45
CA THR A 26 -7.89 -7.11 2.08
C THR A 26 -7.73 -7.65 0.66
N GLU A 27 -7.91 -8.95 0.51
CA GLU A 27 -7.92 -9.68 -0.76
C GLU A 27 -9.28 -10.36 -0.98
N PRO A 28 -9.62 -10.78 -2.21
CA PRO A 28 -10.87 -11.50 -2.48
C PRO A 28 -11.10 -12.72 -1.57
N GLY A 29 -10.02 -13.41 -1.17
CA GLY A 29 -10.08 -14.60 -0.31
C GLY A 29 -9.62 -14.38 1.13
N ALA A 30 -9.23 -13.16 1.53
CA ALA A 30 -8.65 -12.89 2.85
C ALA A 30 -9.01 -11.47 3.33
N GLY A 31 -9.99 -11.39 4.23
CA GLY A 31 -10.42 -10.16 4.90
C GLY A 31 -10.16 -10.22 6.41
N SER A 32 -10.98 -10.97 7.14
CA SER A 32 -10.77 -11.19 8.59
C SER A 32 -9.48 -11.96 8.87
N ASP A 33 -9.16 -12.97 8.05
CA ASP A 33 -7.88 -13.68 8.10
C ASP A 33 -6.82 -12.94 7.28
N VAL A 34 -6.33 -11.81 7.80
CA VAL A 34 -5.28 -11.01 7.15
C VAL A 34 -3.94 -11.75 7.06
N ALA A 35 -3.69 -12.75 7.91
CA ALA A 35 -2.48 -13.56 7.83
C ALA A 35 -2.51 -14.50 6.61
N GLY A 36 -3.71 -14.81 6.10
CA GLY A 36 -3.93 -15.70 4.94
C GLY A 36 -3.68 -15.09 3.55
N ILE A 37 -3.32 -13.80 3.45
CA ILE A 37 -3.11 -13.09 2.18
C ILE A 37 -2.14 -13.82 1.22
N LYS A 38 -2.37 -13.65 -0.08
CA LYS A 38 -1.66 -14.33 -1.16
C LYS A 38 -0.82 -13.41 -2.03
N THR A 39 -0.99 -12.08 -1.97
CA THR A 39 -0.07 -11.15 -2.63
C THR A 39 1.37 -11.44 -2.20
N ARG A 40 2.27 -11.64 -3.16
CA ARG A 40 3.69 -11.91 -2.92
C ARG A 40 4.53 -10.69 -3.28
N ALA A 41 5.60 -10.48 -2.52
CA ALA A 41 6.66 -9.53 -2.82
C ALA A 41 7.97 -10.29 -3.00
N GLU A 42 8.46 -10.39 -4.23
CA GLU A 42 9.69 -11.10 -4.59
C GLU A 42 10.83 -10.11 -4.79
N LYS A 43 11.90 -10.22 -4.00
CA LYS A 43 13.08 -9.35 -4.14
C LYS A 43 13.84 -9.70 -5.42
N LYS A 44 14.07 -8.71 -6.29
CA LYS A 44 14.91 -8.81 -7.48
C LYS A 44 15.94 -7.68 -7.47
N GLY A 45 17.15 -7.98 -7.02
CA GLY A 45 18.20 -6.97 -6.84
C GLY A 45 17.87 -6.03 -5.69
N ASP A 46 17.75 -4.74 -5.99
CA ASP A 46 17.38 -3.65 -5.09
C ASP A 46 15.88 -3.32 -5.08
N GLU A 47 15.08 -4.02 -5.89
CA GLU A 47 13.63 -3.81 -6.02
C GLU A 47 12.81 -5.04 -5.58
N TYR A 48 11.49 -4.85 -5.49
CA TYR A 48 10.52 -5.92 -5.24
C TYR A 48 9.50 -5.99 -6.37
N ILE A 49 9.23 -7.20 -6.87
CA ILE A 49 8.11 -7.48 -7.78
C ILE A 49 6.91 -7.91 -6.94
N ILE A 50 5.83 -7.15 -7.02
CA ILE A 50 4.59 -7.41 -6.28
C ILE A 50 3.56 -8.04 -7.22
N ASN A 51 3.05 -9.23 -6.87
CA ASN A 51 2.03 -9.94 -7.63
C ASN A 51 0.87 -10.38 -6.72
N GLY A 52 -0.35 -10.00 -7.08
CA GLY A 52 -1.58 -10.40 -6.39
C GLY A 52 -2.73 -9.43 -6.65
N GLN A 53 -3.83 -9.58 -5.92
CA GLN A 53 -5.02 -8.75 -6.08
C GLN A 53 -5.56 -8.31 -4.72
N LYS A 54 -5.88 -7.01 -4.61
CA LYS A 54 -6.53 -6.42 -3.44
C LYS A 54 -7.99 -6.11 -3.74
N MET A 55 -8.83 -6.09 -2.71
CA MET A 55 -10.28 -5.92 -2.83
C MET A 55 -10.80 -4.99 -1.74
N TRP A 56 -11.83 -4.20 -2.07
CA TRP A 56 -12.51 -3.27 -1.15
C TRP A 56 -11.61 -2.16 -0.58
N ILE A 57 -10.70 -1.64 -1.40
CA ILE A 57 -9.78 -0.59 -0.97
C ILE A 57 -10.45 0.77 -1.12
N THR A 58 -10.84 1.37 0.02
CA THR A 58 -11.28 2.77 0.07
C THR A 58 -10.20 3.69 -0.50
N ASN A 59 -10.61 4.65 -1.34
CA ASN A 59 -9.72 5.50 -2.15
C ASN A 59 -8.88 4.77 -3.21
N GLY A 60 -9.09 3.48 -3.49
CA GLY A 60 -8.24 2.69 -4.39
C GLY A 60 -8.03 3.31 -5.78
N GLY A 61 -9.03 3.99 -6.33
CA GLY A 61 -8.91 4.71 -7.62
C GLY A 61 -8.59 6.21 -7.51
N LYS A 62 -8.37 6.73 -6.29
CA LYS A 62 -8.16 8.16 -5.99
C LYS A 62 -6.86 8.43 -5.24
N ALA A 63 -6.23 7.40 -4.69
CA ALA A 63 -5.03 7.52 -3.88
C ALA A 63 -3.79 7.84 -4.72
N ASN A 64 -2.92 8.69 -4.18
CA ASN A 64 -1.60 8.98 -4.73
C ASN A 64 -0.59 7.88 -4.39
N TRP A 65 -0.73 7.26 -3.22
CA TRP A 65 0.12 6.18 -2.75
C TRP A 65 -0.66 5.17 -1.91
N TYR A 66 -0.11 3.96 -1.84
CA TYR A 66 -0.71 2.80 -1.21
C TYR A 66 0.22 2.28 -0.12
N PHE A 67 -0.35 1.87 1.01
CA PHE A 67 0.30 0.98 1.97
C PHE A 67 -0.05 -0.46 1.62
#